data_AF-T0QRX9-F1
#
_entry.id   AF-T0QRX9-F1
#
_cell.length_a   1.000
_cell.length_b   1.000
_cell.length_c   1.000
_cell.angle_alpha   90.00
_cell.angle_beta   90.00
_cell.angle_gamma   90.00
#
_symmetry.space_group_name_H-M   'P 1'
#
loop_
_entity.id
_entity.type
_entity.pdbx_description
1 polymer ?
#
loop_
_entity_poly.entity_id
_entity_poly.type
_entity_poly.pdbx_seq_one_letter_code
_entity_poly.pdbx_strand_id
1 'polypeptide(L)'
;MLFLAALVLFLVTSLLVVIVVFCANDTSDGFMGRLHRWLLNDVPNALSDGILRLCGERAHRHVVATVQYVLHERNPLMQMVYLLLVGGGYGLFLIYGQPLIPNVYLAPHHTICVLFLATAALCTFFQASSTSAGILNERTSRWHDHYPFDGVMYKKDNTCSTCKCIKVARSKHCTVCNVCVPRFDHHCGWLNACVGERNYKSFLAFIITNACFLLYGAYVLTCILLSEVVTLQLFQSQFVDQATGAPTNATTFIVFRYMLHIHPVNMMLLFICVVMGAALTCFSLFHLRLVAQNRTTNEFFKQRSLRTATRDAYTLESFWANVAEVLFPVCDQRLQKALDLHHAKAKQE
;
A
#
# COMPACT_ATOMS: atom_id res chain seq x y z
N MET A 1 12.57 23.96 17.71
CA MET A 1 12.82 22.77 18.57
C MET A 1 11.59 21.86 18.62
N LEU A 2 10.40 22.39 18.95
CA LEU A 2 9.16 21.61 19.02
C LEU A 2 8.81 20.88 17.70
N PHE A 3 8.88 21.57 16.56
CA PHE A 3 8.60 20.98 15.24
C PHE A 3 9.57 19.84 14.88
N LEU A 4 10.88 20.03 15.11
CA LEU A 4 11.88 19.00 14.85
C LEU A 4 11.69 17.78 15.77
N ALA A 5 11.39 18.00 17.06
CA ALA A 5 11.13 16.93 18.01
C ALA A 5 9.85 16.16 17.64
N ALA A 6 8.77 16.86 17.28
CA ALA A 6 7.52 16.26 16.83
C ALA A 6 7.70 15.47 15.53
N LEU A 7 8.48 16.02 14.58
CA LEU A 7 8.86 15.34 13.35
C LEU A 7 9.61 14.06 13.70
N VAL A 8 10.79 14.14 14.33
CA VAL A 8 11.63 12.98 14.68
C VAL A 8 10.85 11.91 15.42
N LEU A 9 10.02 12.29 16.40
CA LEU A 9 9.18 11.35 17.13
C LEU A 9 8.23 10.62 16.18
N PHE A 10 7.49 11.33 15.33
CA PHE A 10 6.61 10.74 14.34
C PHE A 10 7.35 9.81 13.36
N LEU A 11 8.58 10.17 12.95
CA LEU A 11 9.39 9.35 12.03
C LEU A 11 9.82 8.04 12.67
N VAL A 12 10.38 8.12 13.87
CA VAL A 12 10.89 6.98 14.62
C VAL A 12 9.74 6.03 14.95
N THR A 13 8.59 6.55 15.38
CA THR A 13 7.41 5.73 15.66
C THR A 13 6.88 5.06 14.39
N SER A 14 6.78 5.79 13.27
CA SER A 14 6.26 5.23 12.02
C SER A 14 7.18 4.12 11.47
N LEU A 15 8.49 4.33 11.49
CA LEU A 15 9.46 3.33 11.04
C LEU A 15 9.49 2.11 11.98
N LEU A 16 9.43 2.32 13.30
CA LEU A 16 9.34 1.23 14.27
C LEU A 16 8.09 0.39 14.07
N VAL A 17 6.93 1.03 13.85
CA VAL A 17 5.68 0.31 13.57
C VAL A 17 5.82 -0.54 12.31
N VAL A 18 6.40 0.00 11.23
CA VAL A 18 6.63 -0.76 9.99
C VAL A 18 7.56 -1.94 10.24
N ILE A 19 8.71 -1.73 10.89
CA ILE A 19 9.67 -2.81 11.19
C ILE A 19 9.02 -3.89 12.06
N VAL A 20 8.31 -3.49 13.11
CA VAL A 20 7.67 -4.45 14.02
C VAL A 20 6.58 -5.22 13.29
N VAL A 21 5.69 -4.57 12.56
CA VAL A 21 4.56 -5.24 11.87
C VAL A 21 5.03 -6.16 10.73
N PHE A 22 5.99 -5.72 9.92
CA PHE A 22 6.35 -6.44 8.70
C PHE A 22 7.56 -7.36 8.85
N CYS A 23 8.47 -7.09 9.78
CA CYS A 23 9.73 -7.84 9.89
C CYS A 23 9.77 -8.76 11.11
N ALA A 24 8.96 -8.52 12.14
CA ALA A 24 8.94 -9.39 13.31
C ALA A 24 7.98 -10.57 13.11
N ASN A 25 8.45 -11.76 13.47
CA ASN A 25 7.64 -12.97 13.49
C ASN A 25 7.04 -13.14 14.89
N ASP A 26 5.72 -13.17 14.99
CA ASP A 26 4.95 -13.35 16.23
C ASP A 26 5.30 -14.64 16.98
N THR A 27 5.71 -15.67 16.25
CA THR A 27 6.14 -16.98 16.75
C THR A 27 7.61 -17.04 17.16
N SER A 28 8.38 -15.96 17.00
CA SER A 28 9.78 -15.94 17.45
C SER A 28 9.88 -15.57 18.94
N ASP A 29 10.77 -16.24 19.66
CA ASP A 29 11.04 -15.96 21.08
C ASP A 29 12.07 -14.84 21.29
N GLY A 30 12.65 -14.33 20.21
CA GLY A 30 13.63 -13.24 20.23
C GLY A 30 13.04 -11.89 20.65
N PHE A 31 13.90 -10.90 20.88
CA PHE A 31 13.51 -9.54 21.26
C PHE A 31 12.42 -8.95 20.33
N MET A 32 12.60 -9.08 19.00
CA MET A 32 11.65 -8.57 18.03
C MET A 32 10.28 -9.26 18.10
N GLY A 33 10.25 -10.57 18.35
CA GLY A 33 9.00 -11.31 18.52
C GLY A 33 8.25 -10.88 19.79
N ARG A 34 8.98 -10.63 20.89
CA ARG A 34 8.39 -10.06 22.12
C ARG A 34 7.86 -8.65 21.89
N LEU A 35 8.64 -7.79 21.21
CA LEU A 35 8.22 -6.42 20.89
C LEU A 35 6.97 -6.39 20.00
N HIS A 36 6.87 -7.30 19.03
CA HIS A 36 5.67 -7.47 18.20
C HIS A 36 4.45 -7.85 19.02
N ARG A 37 4.54 -8.86 19.88
CA ARG A 37 3.41 -9.27 20.75
C ARG A 37 3.00 -8.15 21.70
N TRP A 38 3.98 -7.46 22.30
CA TRP A 38 3.70 -6.34 23.18
C TRP A 38 2.99 -5.21 22.44
N LEU A 39 3.49 -4.80 21.27
CA LEU A 39 2.93 -3.67 20.53
C LEU A 39 1.56 -3.96 19.92
N LEU A 40 1.35 -5.17 19.38
CA LEU A 40 0.14 -5.51 18.61
C LEU A 40 -0.94 -6.22 19.43
N ASN A 41 -0.59 -6.82 20.56
CA ASN A 41 -1.56 -7.50 21.44
C ASN A 41 -1.65 -6.81 22.80
N ASP A 42 -0.54 -6.72 23.53
CA ASP A 42 -0.57 -6.29 24.94
C ASP A 42 -0.95 -4.81 25.09
N VAL A 43 -0.40 -3.92 24.26
CA VAL A 43 -0.73 -2.49 24.28
C VAL A 43 -2.21 -2.24 23.92
N PRO A 44 -2.76 -2.77 22.81
CA PRO A 44 -4.19 -2.65 22.51
C PRO A 44 -5.09 -3.23 23.61
N ASN A 45 -4.72 -4.38 24.19
CA ASN A 45 -5.49 -4.99 25.28
C ASN A 45 -5.47 -4.11 26.54
N ALA A 46 -4.29 -3.61 26.95
CA ALA A 46 -4.16 -2.73 28.09
C ALA A 46 -4.90 -1.40 27.88
N LEU A 47 -4.89 -0.84 26.67
CA LEU A 47 -5.66 0.34 26.31
C LEU A 47 -7.17 0.08 26.37
N SER A 48 -7.62 -1.05 25.83
CA SER A 48 -9.02 -1.49 25.89
C SER A 48 -9.51 -1.64 27.33
N ASP A 49 -8.73 -2.33 28.17
CA ASP A 49 -9.01 -2.49 29.61
C ASP A 49 -8.99 -1.16 30.35
N GLY A 50 -8.04 -0.29 30.01
CA GLY A 50 -7.94 1.07 30.56
C GLY A 50 -9.19 1.91 30.25
N ILE A 51 -9.66 1.88 29.01
CA ILE A 51 -10.89 2.58 28.60
C ILE A 51 -12.10 2.00 29.34
N LEU A 52 -12.18 0.68 29.49
CA LEU A 52 -13.26 0.03 30.23
C LEU A 52 -13.29 0.48 31.70
N ARG A 53 -12.12 0.54 32.35
CA ARG A 53 -12.00 0.91 33.77
C ARG A 53 -12.20 2.40 34.02
N LEU A 54 -11.67 3.27 33.15
CA LEU A 54 -11.69 4.72 33.34
C LEU A 54 -12.94 5.39 32.78
N CYS A 55 -13.43 4.92 31.62
CA CYS A 55 -14.53 5.56 30.87
C CYS A 55 -15.84 4.76 30.91
N GLY A 56 -15.81 3.54 31.47
CA GLY A 56 -16.98 2.67 31.62
C GLY A 56 -17.39 1.92 30.35
N GLU A 57 -18.36 1.01 30.49
CA GLU A 57 -18.78 0.08 29.43
C GLU A 57 -19.34 0.74 28.16
N ARG A 58 -20.00 1.90 28.29
CA ARG A 58 -20.58 2.60 27.13
C ARG A 58 -19.47 3.12 26.23
N ALA A 59 -18.50 3.85 26.80
CA ALA A 59 -17.36 4.37 26.05
C ALA A 59 -16.53 3.25 25.45
N HIS A 60 -16.27 2.18 26.22
CA HIS A 60 -15.56 1.00 25.73
C HIS A 60 -16.25 0.36 24.52
N ARG A 61 -17.57 0.10 24.60
CA ARG A 61 -18.33 -0.45 23.46
C ARG A 61 -18.26 0.45 22.22
N HIS A 62 -18.37 1.76 22.38
CA HIS A 62 -18.26 2.68 21.25
C HIS A 62 -16.86 2.64 20.62
N VAL A 63 -15.79 2.66 21.43
CA VAL A 63 -14.43 2.56 20.91
C VAL A 63 -14.22 1.23 20.18
N VAL A 64 -14.63 0.11 20.78
CA VAL A 64 -14.52 -1.21 20.14
C VAL A 64 -15.32 -1.26 18.84
N ALA A 65 -16.55 -0.73 18.82
CA ALA A 65 -17.36 -0.67 17.60
C ALA A 65 -16.72 0.22 16.52
N THR A 66 -16.12 1.36 16.90
CA THR A 66 -15.39 2.22 15.97
C THR A 66 -14.16 1.51 15.41
N VAL A 67 -13.35 0.87 16.25
CA VAL A 67 -12.18 0.10 15.80
C VAL A 67 -12.60 -1.03 14.87
N GLN A 68 -13.69 -1.74 15.19
CA GLN A 68 -14.25 -2.79 14.36
C GLN A 68 -14.69 -2.26 13.00
N TYR A 69 -15.44 -1.16 12.97
CA TYR A 69 -15.88 -0.50 11.75
C TYR A 69 -14.69 -0.08 10.88
N VAL A 70 -13.68 0.57 11.49
CA VAL A 70 -12.51 1.13 10.78
C VAL A 70 -11.62 0.02 10.20
N LEU A 71 -11.33 -1.04 10.96
CA LEU A 71 -10.32 -2.04 10.61
C LEU A 71 -10.86 -3.34 10.02
N HIS A 72 -12.08 -3.77 10.41
CA HIS A 72 -12.60 -5.11 10.11
C HIS A 72 -13.87 -5.09 9.26
N GLU A 73 -14.46 -3.92 9.01
CA GLU A 73 -15.62 -3.77 8.16
C GLU A 73 -15.32 -2.96 6.91
N ARG A 74 -16.18 -3.13 5.90
CA ARG A 74 -16.05 -2.43 4.63
C ARG A 74 -16.48 -0.97 4.79
N ASN A 75 -15.55 -0.03 4.63
CA ASN A 75 -15.81 1.40 4.80
C ASN A 75 -14.90 2.26 3.89
N PRO A 76 -15.30 3.49 3.51
CA PRO A 76 -14.51 4.34 2.62
C PRO A 76 -13.43 5.16 3.33
N LEU A 77 -13.20 5.00 4.64
CA LEU A 77 -12.31 5.89 5.40
C LEU A 77 -10.89 5.88 4.84
N MET A 78 -10.34 4.70 4.56
CA MET A 78 -8.98 4.56 4.03
C MET A 78 -8.85 5.15 2.62
N GLN A 79 -9.92 5.12 1.81
CA GLN A 79 -9.97 5.76 0.50
C GLN A 79 -9.93 7.28 0.63
N MET A 80 -10.69 7.84 1.58
CA MET A 80 -10.65 9.29 1.87
C MET A 80 -9.28 9.73 2.39
N VAL A 81 -8.66 8.94 3.26
CA VAL A 81 -7.28 9.20 3.75
C VAL A 81 -6.31 9.21 2.57
N TYR A 82 -6.36 8.24 1.67
CA TYR A 82 -5.51 8.22 0.48
C TYR A 82 -5.72 9.47 -0.39
N LEU A 83 -6.98 9.82 -0.71
CA LEU A 83 -7.29 10.98 -1.54
C LEU A 83 -6.83 12.29 -0.90
N LEU A 84 -6.96 12.42 0.43
CA LEU A 84 -6.45 13.56 1.19
C LEU A 84 -4.91 13.63 1.13
N LEU A 85 -4.22 12.51 1.29
CA LEU A 85 -2.75 12.48 1.26
C LEU A 85 -2.19 12.82 -0.13
N VAL A 86 -2.72 12.19 -1.19
CA VAL A 86 -2.24 12.43 -2.56
C VAL A 86 -2.67 13.82 -3.06
N GLY A 87 -3.95 14.16 -2.91
CA GLY A 87 -4.48 15.45 -3.35
C GLY A 87 -3.94 16.62 -2.53
N GLY A 88 -3.91 16.48 -1.20
CA GLY A 88 -3.36 17.49 -0.30
C GLY A 88 -1.84 17.64 -0.45
N GLY A 89 -1.11 16.53 -0.55
CA GLY A 89 0.34 16.56 -0.80
C GLY A 89 0.69 17.24 -2.13
N TYR A 90 -0.04 16.92 -3.20
CA TYR A 90 0.14 17.58 -4.50
C TYR A 90 -0.27 19.06 -4.45
N GLY A 91 -1.38 19.40 -3.77
CA GLY A 91 -1.79 20.80 -3.57
C GLY A 91 -0.73 21.62 -2.82
N LEU A 92 -0.15 21.06 -1.76
CA LEU A 92 0.97 21.68 -1.05
C LEU A 92 2.21 21.84 -1.94
N PHE A 93 2.51 20.85 -2.80
CA PHE A 93 3.57 20.98 -3.79
C PHE A 93 3.31 22.13 -4.77
N LEU A 94 2.09 22.29 -5.27
CA LEU A 94 1.75 23.40 -6.17
C LEU A 94 1.94 24.78 -5.52
N ILE A 95 1.66 24.90 -4.22
CA ILE A 95 1.76 26.16 -3.48
C ILE A 95 3.21 26.47 -3.09
N TYR A 96 3.94 25.48 -2.59
CA TYR A 96 5.25 25.70 -1.94
C TYR A 96 6.45 25.16 -2.73
N GLY A 97 6.25 24.17 -3.60
CA GLY A 97 7.30 23.52 -4.38
C GLY A 97 7.40 24.04 -5.81
N GLN A 98 6.28 24.07 -6.54
CA GLN A 98 6.24 24.47 -7.95
C GLN A 98 6.81 25.88 -8.22
N PRO A 99 6.57 26.91 -7.37
CA PRO A 99 7.14 28.24 -7.62
C PRO A 99 8.68 28.28 -7.61
N LEU A 100 9.32 27.24 -7.08
CA LEU A 100 10.78 27.07 -7.04
C LEU A 100 11.31 26.31 -8.27
N ILE A 101 10.51 26.18 -9.34
CA ILE A 101 10.86 25.56 -10.63
C ILE A 101 10.59 26.59 -11.74
N PRO A 102 11.51 26.80 -12.71
CA PRO A 102 12.81 26.15 -12.85
C PRO A 102 13.83 26.66 -11.83
N ASN A 103 14.87 25.86 -11.61
CA ASN A 103 16.01 26.21 -10.76
C ASN A 103 17.31 25.60 -11.30
N VAL A 104 18.40 25.68 -10.54
CA VAL A 104 19.74 25.23 -10.98
C VAL A 104 19.76 23.74 -11.38
N TYR A 105 18.89 22.91 -10.78
CA TYR A 105 18.82 21.47 -11.00
C TYR A 105 17.60 21.02 -11.82
N LEU A 106 16.54 21.83 -11.88
CA LEU A 106 15.25 21.44 -12.48
C LEU A 106 14.84 22.38 -13.61
N ALA A 107 14.64 21.81 -14.79
CA ALA A 107 13.98 22.49 -15.90
C ALA A 107 12.44 22.50 -15.75
N PRO A 108 11.71 23.36 -16.49
CA PRO A 108 10.25 23.52 -16.34
C PRO A 108 9.41 22.26 -16.59
N HIS A 109 9.93 21.31 -17.37
CA HIS A 109 9.20 20.07 -17.69
C HIS A 109 8.95 19.19 -16.46
N HIS A 110 9.74 19.33 -15.38
CA HIS A 110 9.52 18.60 -14.13
C HIS A 110 8.14 18.86 -13.54
N THR A 111 7.59 20.06 -13.69
CA THR A 111 6.22 20.38 -13.25
C THR A 111 5.18 19.53 -13.97
N ILE A 112 5.35 19.35 -15.29
CA ILE A 112 4.45 18.52 -16.11
C ILE A 112 4.60 17.05 -15.74
N CYS A 113 5.83 16.59 -15.49
CA CYS A 113 6.08 15.21 -15.06
C CYS A 113 5.44 14.89 -13.69
N VAL A 114 5.53 15.81 -12.71
CA VAL A 114 4.87 15.63 -11.41
C VAL A 114 3.35 15.57 -11.59
N LEU A 115 2.76 16.48 -12.38
CA LEU A 115 1.32 16.47 -12.69
C LEU A 115 0.88 15.15 -13.33
N PHE A 116 1.65 14.67 -14.32
CA PHE A 116 1.37 13.42 -14.99
C PHE A 116 1.37 12.23 -14.01
N LEU A 117 2.40 12.12 -13.16
CA LEU A 117 2.50 11.02 -12.19
C LEU A 117 1.43 11.11 -11.09
N ALA A 118 1.10 12.31 -10.61
CA ALA A 118 0.01 12.52 -9.65
C ALA A 118 -1.34 12.08 -10.26
N THR A 119 -1.60 12.46 -11.51
CA THR A 119 -2.81 12.06 -12.24
C THR A 119 -2.84 10.55 -12.45
N ALA A 120 -1.74 9.95 -12.89
CA ALA A 120 -1.64 8.50 -13.08
C ALA A 120 -1.87 7.74 -11.76
N ALA A 121 -1.33 8.23 -10.63
CA ALA A 121 -1.55 7.65 -9.30
C ALA A 121 -3.04 7.68 -8.89
N LEU A 122 -3.75 8.77 -9.19
CA LEU A 122 -5.20 8.86 -8.95
C LEU A 122 -5.99 7.94 -9.89
N CYS A 123 -5.70 7.94 -11.19
CA CYS A 123 -6.38 7.09 -12.17
C CYS A 123 -6.22 5.60 -11.83
N THR A 124 -5.01 5.14 -11.52
CA THR A 124 -4.76 3.75 -11.15
C THR A 124 -5.42 3.37 -9.83
N PHE A 125 -5.48 4.29 -8.85
CA PHE A 125 -6.24 4.09 -7.61
C PHE A 125 -7.74 3.90 -7.87
N PHE A 126 -8.36 4.78 -8.68
CA PHE A 126 -9.78 4.66 -9.02
C PHE A 126 -10.05 3.38 -9.81
N GLN A 127 -9.17 3.02 -10.75
CA GLN A 127 -9.27 1.77 -11.48
C GLN A 127 -9.20 0.57 -10.53
N ALA A 128 -8.21 0.51 -9.64
CA ALA A 128 -8.05 -0.59 -8.70
C ALA A 128 -9.22 -0.69 -7.69
N SER A 129 -9.76 0.45 -7.26
CA SER A 129 -10.89 0.52 -6.31
C SER A 129 -12.24 0.12 -6.94
N SER A 130 -12.41 0.36 -8.24
CA SER A 130 -13.67 0.08 -8.96
C SER A 130 -13.69 -1.25 -9.70
N THR A 131 -12.52 -1.81 -10.02
CA THR A 131 -12.43 -3.10 -10.72
C THR A 131 -12.73 -4.24 -9.76
N SER A 132 -13.77 -5.02 -10.08
CA SER A 132 -14.15 -6.21 -9.32
C SER A 132 -13.03 -7.27 -9.35
N ALA A 133 -12.74 -7.87 -8.19
CA ALA A 133 -11.82 -9.00 -8.08
C ALA A 133 -12.32 -10.29 -8.75
N GLY A 134 -13.60 -10.31 -9.15
CA GLY A 134 -14.34 -11.52 -9.45
C GLY A 134 -15.08 -12.04 -8.21
N ILE A 135 -16.26 -12.61 -8.44
CA ILE A 135 -17.11 -13.18 -7.39
C ILE A 135 -17.52 -14.56 -7.85
N LEU A 136 -17.40 -15.55 -6.95
CA LEU A 136 -17.86 -16.91 -7.18
C LEU A 136 -19.30 -17.09 -6.74
N ASN A 137 -20.12 -17.52 -7.69
CA ASN A 137 -21.48 -18.00 -7.51
C ASN A 137 -21.76 -19.11 -8.53
N GLU A 138 -22.96 -19.67 -8.53
CA GLU A 138 -23.35 -20.76 -9.44
C GLU A 138 -23.08 -20.46 -10.93
N ARG A 139 -23.22 -19.20 -11.35
CA ARG A 139 -23.08 -18.79 -12.76
C ARG A 139 -21.64 -18.47 -13.14
N THR A 140 -20.86 -17.94 -12.21
CA THR A 140 -19.50 -17.43 -12.47
C THR A 140 -18.41 -18.45 -12.20
N SER A 141 -18.65 -19.47 -11.37
CA SER A 141 -17.61 -20.42 -10.94
C SER A 141 -16.93 -21.13 -12.12
N ARG A 142 -17.69 -21.47 -13.17
CA ARG A 142 -17.16 -22.09 -14.40
C ARG A 142 -16.07 -21.27 -15.11
N TRP A 143 -16.08 -19.94 -14.98
CA TRP A 143 -15.10 -19.07 -15.61
C TRP A 143 -13.76 -19.07 -14.86
N HIS A 144 -13.80 -19.40 -13.58
CA HIS A 144 -12.65 -19.38 -12.67
C HIS A 144 -12.11 -20.78 -12.34
N ASP A 145 -12.77 -21.84 -12.83
CA ASP A 145 -12.37 -23.23 -12.63
C ASP A 145 -11.38 -23.68 -13.71
N HIS A 146 -10.12 -23.23 -13.57
CA HIS A 146 -9.01 -23.61 -14.46
C HIS A 146 -7.73 -23.95 -13.71
N TYR A 147 -7.67 -23.72 -12.41
CA TYR A 147 -6.52 -24.09 -11.59
C TYR A 147 -6.65 -25.52 -11.06
N PRO A 148 -5.57 -26.32 -11.08
CA PRO A 148 -5.60 -27.65 -10.49
C PRO A 148 -5.73 -27.57 -8.96
N PHE A 149 -6.44 -28.54 -8.38
CA PHE A 149 -6.47 -28.74 -6.93
C PHE A 149 -5.19 -29.47 -6.51
N ASP A 150 -4.47 -28.90 -5.55
CA ASP A 150 -3.21 -29.48 -5.04
C ASP A 150 -3.43 -30.52 -3.92
N GLY A 151 -4.66 -30.67 -3.43
CA GLY A 151 -5.02 -31.60 -2.35
C GLY A 151 -4.49 -31.21 -0.95
N VAL A 152 -3.63 -30.19 -0.87
CA VAL A 152 -3.00 -29.72 0.37
C VAL A 152 -3.63 -28.41 0.82
N MET A 153 -3.47 -27.34 0.03
CA MET A 153 -4.06 -26.02 0.31
C MET A 153 -5.49 -25.92 -0.25
N TYR A 154 -5.75 -26.60 -1.37
CA TYR A 154 -7.00 -26.54 -2.11
C TYR A 154 -7.47 -27.96 -2.46
N LYS A 155 -8.54 -28.39 -1.78
CA LYS A 155 -9.18 -29.70 -1.98
C LYS A 155 -10.43 -29.56 -2.87
N LYS A 156 -10.69 -30.59 -3.69
CA LYS A 156 -11.93 -30.71 -4.47
C LYS A 156 -13.16 -30.79 -3.55
N ASP A 157 -14.32 -30.49 -4.13
CA ASP A 157 -15.65 -30.62 -3.51
C ASP A 157 -15.81 -29.85 -2.19
N ASN A 158 -15.06 -28.75 -2.04
CA ASN A 158 -15.16 -27.86 -0.89
C ASN A 158 -16.17 -26.75 -1.16
N THR A 159 -17.20 -26.65 -0.34
CA THR A 159 -18.25 -25.62 -0.46
C THR A 159 -18.02 -24.51 0.56
N CYS A 160 -18.32 -23.26 0.19
CA CYS A 160 -18.36 -22.17 1.16
C CYS A 160 -19.57 -22.30 2.08
N SER A 161 -19.36 -22.36 3.39
CA SER A 161 -20.44 -22.40 4.38
C SER A 161 -21.31 -21.14 4.36
N THR A 162 -20.74 -19.98 4.05
CA THR A 162 -21.45 -18.69 3.99
C THR A 162 -22.13 -18.47 2.63
N CYS A 163 -21.36 -18.50 1.54
CA CYS A 163 -21.88 -18.20 0.19
C CYS A 163 -22.62 -19.37 -0.48
N LYS A 164 -22.52 -20.59 0.08
CA LYS A 164 -23.10 -21.83 -0.47
C LYS A 164 -22.68 -22.18 -1.90
N CYS A 165 -21.59 -21.58 -2.41
CA CYS A 165 -21.01 -21.91 -3.71
C CYS A 165 -19.84 -22.89 -3.57
N ILE A 166 -19.62 -23.70 -4.62
CA ILE A 166 -18.45 -24.57 -4.75
C ILE A 166 -17.19 -23.69 -4.88
N LYS A 167 -16.17 -23.98 -4.07
CA LYS A 167 -14.88 -23.30 -4.15
C LYS A 167 -14.05 -23.90 -5.27
N VAL A 168 -13.67 -23.07 -6.24
CA VAL A 168 -12.60 -23.39 -7.19
C VAL A 168 -11.23 -23.31 -6.50
N ALA A 169 -10.23 -23.97 -7.06
CA ALA A 169 -8.86 -23.86 -6.55
C ALA A 169 -8.40 -22.39 -6.49
N ARG A 170 -7.57 -22.06 -5.49
CA ARG A 170 -7.09 -20.68 -5.22
C ARG A 170 -8.15 -19.67 -4.78
N SER A 171 -9.39 -20.09 -4.54
CA SER A 171 -10.45 -19.20 -4.02
C SER A 171 -10.50 -19.11 -2.49
N LYS A 172 -11.05 -18.01 -1.97
CA LYS A 172 -11.28 -17.81 -0.53
C LYS A 172 -12.52 -16.94 -0.30
N HIS A 173 -13.24 -17.22 0.79
CA HIS A 173 -14.29 -16.36 1.30
C HIS A 173 -13.65 -15.19 2.08
N CYS A 174 -13.92 -13.96 1.65
CA CYS A 174 -13.56 -12.76 2.39
C CYS A 174 -14.72 -12.38 3.29
N THR A 175 -14.51 -12.39 4.60
CA THR A 175 -15.53 -12.01 5.60
C THR A 175 -15.89 -10.53 5.52
N VAL A 176 -14.91 -9.66 5.24
CA VAL A 176 -15.12 -8.21 5.12
C VAL A 176 -16.01 -7.86 3.92
N CYS A 177 -15.81 -8.51 2.78
CA CYS A 177 -16.64 -8.30 1.59
C CYS A 177 -17.84 -9.25 1.50
N ASN A 178 -17.93 -10.24 2.40
CA ASN A 178 -18.93 -11.31 2.42
C ASN A 178 -19.13 -12.03 1.07
N VAL A 179 -18.03 -12.29 0.35
CA VAL A 179 -18.06 -12.95 -0.97
C VAL A 179 -16.90 -13.94 -1.11
N CYS A 180 -17.09 -14.97 -1.94
CA CYS A 180 -15.99 -15.82 -2.38
C CYS A 180 -15.31 -15.19 -3.59
N VAL A 181 -13.99 -15.03 -3.52
CA VAL A 181 -13.18 -14.39 -4.56
C VAL A 181 -12.25 -15.44 -5.19
N PRO A 182 -12.19 -15.54 -6.53
CA PRO A 182 -11.28 -16.43 -7.23
C PRO A 182 -9.85 -15.89 -7.20
N ARG A 183 -8.86 -16.80 -7.19
CA ARG A 183 -7.42 -16.49 -7.03
C ARG A 183 -7.20 -15.40 -5.97
N PHE A 184 -7.78 -15.60 -4.78
CA PHE A 184 -7.81 -14.58 -3.74
C PHE A 184 -6.38 -14.25 -3.28
N ASP A 185 -6.06 -12.97 -3.31
CA ASP A 185 -4.81 -12.44 -2.77
C ASP A 185 -5.04 -11.93 -1.35
N HIS A 186 -5.68 -10.78 -1.21
CA HIS A 186 -6.00 -10.19 0.08
C HIS A 186 -7.23 -9.27 -0.01
N HIS A 187 -7.74 -8.84 1.14
CA HIS A 187 -8.64 -7.68 1.22
C HIS A 187 -7.80 -6.43 1.44
N CYS A 188 -7.93 -5.43 0.57
CA CYS A 188 -7.18 -4.19 0.69
C CYS A 188 -8.09 -3.08 1.23
N GLY A 189 -7.85 -2.65 2.47
CA GLY A 189 -8.59 -1.54 3.07
C GLY A 189 -8.45 -0.23 2.29
N TRP A 190 -7.27 0.03 1.72
CA TRP A 190 -7.00 1.21 0.88
C TRP A 190 -7.88 1.27 -0.36
N LEU A 191 -8.21 0.13 -0.97
CA LEU A 191 -9.09 0.04 -2.13
C LEU A 191 -10.56 -0.18 -1.75
N ASN A 192 -10.82 -0.47 -0.48
CA ASN A 192 -12.13 -0.91 0.03
C ASN A 192 -12.72 -2.08 -0.80
N ALA A 193 -11.84 -2.97 -1.25
CA ALA A 193 -12.13 -4.06 -2.17
C ALA A 193 -11.20 -5.25 -1.95
N CYS A 194 -11.64 -6.45 -2.34
CA CYS A 194 -10.74 -7.58 -2.46
C CYS A 194 -9.80 -7.38 -3.65
N VAL A 195 -8.62 -7.97 -3.54
CA VAL A 195 -7.66 -8.16 -4.63
C VAL A 195 -7.67 -9.65 -4.98
N GLY A 196 -7.92 -9.96 -6.25
CA GLY A 196 -8.07 -11.32 -6.74
C GLY A 196 -7.87 -11.41 -8.24
N GLU A 197 -8.39 -12.48 -8.86
CA GLU A 197 -8.03 -12.84 -10.24
C GLU A 197 -8.21 -11.70 -11.27
N ARG A 198 -9.34 -10.98 -11.21
CA ARG A 198 -9.71 -10.02 -12.26
C ARG A 198 -9.09 -8.63 -12.09
N ASN A 199 -8.69 -8.26 -10.89
CA ASN A 199 -8.20 -6.92 -10.58
C ASN A 199 -6.75 -6.86 -10.09
N TYR A 200 -6.04 -8.00 -10.01
CA TYR A 200 -4.65 -8.03 -9.56
C TYR A 200 -3.74 -7.11 -10.39
N LYS A 201 -3.93 -7.05 -11.72
CA LYS A 201 -3.20 -6.12 -12.60
C LYS A 201 -3.45 -4.65 -12.27
N SER A 202 -4.68 -4.28 -11.93
CA SER A 202 -5.03 -2.91 -11.54
C SER A 202 -4.42 -2.55 -10.19
N PHE A 203 -4.41 -3.50 -9.25
CA PHE A 203 -3.72 -3.35 -7.97
C PHE A 203 -2.19 -3.17 -8.16
N LEU A 204 -1.55 -3.96 -9.03
CA LEU A 204 -0.12 -3.80 -9.34
C LEU A 204 0.18 -2.43 -9.96
N ALA A 205 -0.62 -1.99 -10.93
CA ALA A 205 -0.50 -0.66 -11.52
C ALA A 205 -0.63 0.43 -10.44
N PHE A 206 -1.61 0.32 -9.55
CA PHE A 206 -1.80 1.25 -8.45
C PHE A 206 -0.57 1.38 -7.55
N ILE A 207 -0.02 0.28 -7.03
CA ILE A 207 1.12 0.33 -6.09
C ILE A 207 2.41 0.79 -6.78
N ILE A 208 2.66 0.35 -8.03
CA ILE A 208 3.86 0.71 -8.78
C ILE A 208 3.82 2.18 -9.18
N THR A 209 2.69 2.66 -9.71
CA THR A 209 2.54 4.07 -10.10
C THR A 209 2.66 5.00 -8.89
N ASN A 210 2.11 4.62 -7.73
CA ASN A 210 2.27 5.40 -6.51
C ASN A 210 3.73 5.39 -6.00
N ALA A 211 4.43 4.26 -6.07
CA ALA A 211 5.85 4.20 -5.75
C ALA A 211 6.66 5.15 -6.65
N CYS A 212 6.42 5.12 -7.97
CA CYS A 212 7.07 6.02 -8.92
C CYS A 212 6.76 7.50 -8.64
N PHE A 213 5.50 7.83 -8.35
CA PHE A 213 5.09 9.19 -8.00
C PHE A 213 5.84 9.70 -6.76
N LEU A 214 5.92 8.91 -5.70
CA LEU A 214 6.59 9.31 -4.46
C LEU A 214 8.11 9.40 -4.63
N LEU A 215 8.75 8.45 -5.33
CA LEU A 215 10.18 8.51 -5.60
C LEU A 215 10.56 9.71 -6.47
N TYR A 216 9.75 10.00 -7.49
CA TYR A 216 9.96 11.18 -8.32
C TYR A 216 9.72 12.49 -7.55
N GLY A 217 8.70 12.53 -6.71
CA GLY A 217 8.46 13.64 -5.78
C GLY A 217 9.64 13.87 -4.84
N ALA A 218 10.22 12.81 -4.28
CA ALA A 218 11.42 12.89 -3.46
C ALA A 218 12.63 13.46 -4.23
N TYR A 219 12.83 13.02 -5.47
CA TYR A 219 13.87 13.56 -6.35
C TYR A 219 13.67 15.07 -6.59
N VAL A 220 12.48 15.49 -7.03
CA VAL A 220 12.16 16.89 -7.32
C VAL A 220 12.32 17.77 -6.08
N LEU A 221 11.78 17.35 -4.93
CA LEU A 221 11.89 18.11 -3.68
C LEU A 221 13.33 18.20 -3.17
N THR A 222 14.13 17.15 -3.36
CA THR A 222 15.57 17.18 -3.04
C THR A 222 16.28 18.22 -3.90
N CYS A 223 16.03 18.24 -5.21
CA CYS A 223 16.62 19.22 -6.12
C CYS A 223 16.18 20.66 -5.80
N ILE A 224 14.92 20.89 -5.42
CA ILE A 224 14.44 22.20 -4.94
C ILE A 224 15.25 22.66 -3.73
N LEU A 225 15.35 21.83 -2.69
CA LEU A 225 16.05 22.18 -1.45
C LEU A 225 17.56 22.37 -1.68
N LEU A 226 18.18 21.54 -2.53
CA LEU A 226 19.60 21.72 -2.90
C LEU A 226 19.82 23.01 -3.69
N SER A 227 18.88 23.40 -4.57
CA SER A 227 19.00 24.65 -5.31
C SER A 227 18.99 25.85 -4.36
N GLU A 228 18.14 25.84 -3.34
CA GLU A 228 18.10 26.89 -2.32
C GLU A 228 19.43 27.00 -1.55
N VAL A 229 20.02 25.85 -1.17
CA VAL A 229 21.32 25.80 -0.48
C VAL A 229 22.42 26.43 -1.33
N VAL A 230 22.44 26.15 -2.63
CA VAL A 230 23.47 26.66 -3.56
C VAL A 230 23.23 28.13 -3.90
N THR A 231 22.01 28.52 -4.24
CA THR A 231 21.67 29.90 -4.64
C THR A 231 21.92 30.88 -3.50
N LEU A 232 21.58 30.50 -2.27
CA LEU A 232 21.81 31.33 -1.09
C LEU A 232 23.24 31.19 -0.53
N GLN A 233 24.09 30.35 -1.13
CA GLN A 233 25.45 30.09 -0.68
C GLN A 233 25.52 29.81 0.83
N LEU A 234 24.63 28.94 1.31
CA LEU A 234 24.43 28.76 2.76
C LEU A 234 25.67 28.24 3.47
N PHE A 235 26.49 27.43 2.80
CA PHE A 235 27.74 26.93 3.38
C PHE A 235 28.86 27.98 3.42
N GLN A 236 28.73 29.06 2.66
CA GLN A 236 29.66 30.20 2.66
C GLN A 236 29.16 31.37 3.53
N SER A 237 27.92 31.31 3.99
CA SER A 237 27.30 32.34 4.82
C SER A 237 27.67 32.21 6.30
N GLN A 238 27.69 33.33 7.02
CA GLN A 238 27.79 33.34 8.48
C GLN A 238 26.40 33.33 9.13
N PHE A 239 26.25 32.53 10.17
CA PHE A 239 25.03 32.44 10.99
C PHE A 239 25.28 33.03 12.37
N VAL A 240 24.23 33.54 13.01
CA VAL A 240 24.36 34.12 14.37
C VAL A 240 23.83 33.12 15.39
N ASP A 241 24.65 32.85 16.41
CA ASP A 241 24.22 32.09 17.58
C ASP A 241 23.21 32.92 18.40
N GLN A 242 22.00 32.41 18.60
CA GLN A 242 20.95 33.12 19.33
C GLN A 242 21.25 33.29 20.83
N ALA A 243 22.09 32.43 21.42
CA ALA A 243 22.43 32.49 22.84
C ALA A 243 23.58 33.46 23.12
N THR A 244 24.59 33.49 22.23
CA THR A 244 25.81 34.29 22.44
C THR A 244 25.88 35.54 21.57
N GLY A 245 25.05 35.63 20.52
CA GLY A 245 25.11 36.70 19.51
C GLY A 245 26.34 36.63 18.60
N ALA A 246 27.21 35.64 18.79
CA ALA A 246 28.46 35.54 18.05
C ALA A 246 28.22 35.00 16.62
N PRO A 247 29.01 35.46 15.63
CA PRO A 247 29.02 34.85 14.30
C PRO A 247 29.59 33.43 14.38
N THR A 248 28.95 32.51 13.67
CA THR A 248 29.29 31.11 13.59
C THR A 248 29.32 30.67 12.13
N ASN A 249 30.28 29.81 11.79
CA ASN A 249 30.37 29.28 10.44
C ASN A 249 29.26 28.25 10.20
N ALA A 250 28.85 28.16 8.94
CA ALA A 250 27.86 27.18 8.51
C ALA A 250 28.32 25.75 8.83
N THR A 251 27.44 24.96 9.41
CA THR A 251 27.59 23.50 9.54
C THR A 251 26.39 22.83 8.89
N THR A 252 26.51 21.57 8.48
CA THR A 252 25.39 20.80 7.90
C THR A 252 24.16 20.82 8.80
N PHE A 253 24.34 20.76 10.13
CA PHE A 253 23.24 20.82 11.08
C PHE A 253 22.57 22.20 11.13
N ILE A 254 23.34 23.30 11.06
CA ILE A 254 22.80 24.66 11.00
C ILE A 254 22.01 24.85 9.71
N VAL A 255 22.57 24.45 8.57
CA VAL A 255 21.92 24.55 7.25
C VAL A 255 20.64 23.71 7.23
N PHE A 256 20.67 22.48 7.74
CA PHE A 256 19.48 21.63 7.84
C PHE A 256 18.38 22.26 8.70
N ARG A 257 18.73 22.82 9.88
CA ARG A 257 17.79 23.52 10.75
C ARG A 257 17.23 24.78 10.09
N TYR A 258 18.06 25.53 9.39
CA TYR A 258 17.65 26.71 8.63
C TYR A 258 16.64 26.31 7.54
N MET A 259 16.93 25.26 6.77
CA MET A 259 16.01 24.74 5.74
C MET A 259 14.69 24.23 6.33
N LEU A 260 14.72 23.53 7.47
CA LEU A 260 13.50 23.13 8.17
C LEU A 260 12.66 24.31 8.64
N HIS A 261 13.29 25.44 8.96
CA HIS A 261 12.59 26.63 9.42
C HIS A 261 12.02 27.45 8.26
N ILE A 262 12.79 27.65 7.19
CA ILE A 262 12.39 28.46 6.02
C ILE A 262 11.46 27.68 5.09
N HIS A 263 11.72 26.40 4.87
CA HIS A 263 11.00 25.53 3.92
C HIS A 263 10.35 24.31 4.61
N PRO A 264 9.55 24.51 5.69
CA PRO A 264 9.03 23.39 6.48
C PRO A 264 8.12 22.45 5.68
N VAL A 265 7.32 22.99 4.75
CA VAL A 265 6.40 22.20 3.93
C VAL A 265 7.15 21.32 2.94
N ASN A 266 8.13 21.87 2.21
CA ASN A 266 8.93 21.10 1.24
C ASN A 266 9.75 20.00 1.94
N MET A 267 10.28 20.28 3.14
CA MET A 267 10.95 19.29 3.98
C MET A 267 10.01 18.16 4.44
N MET A 268 8.80 18.51 4.89
CA MET A 268 7.78 17.53 5.30
C MET A 268 7.35 16.65 4.11
N LEU A 269 7.08 17.26 2.95
CA LEU A 269 6.73 16.54 1.74
C LEU A 269 7.88 15.61 1.29
N LEU A 270 9.13 16.09 1.31
CA LEU A 270 10.29 15.26 0.96
C LEU A 270 10.35 14.04 1.87
N PHE A 271 10.19 14.24 3.17
CA PHE A 271 10.24 13.16 4.13
C PHE A 271 9.13 12.11 3.85
N ILE A 272 7.89 12.56 3.66
CA ILE A 272 6.76 11.67 3.35
C ILE A 272 7.04 10.90 2.05
N CYS A 273 7.51 11.57 1.01
CA CYS A 273 7.87 10.97 -0.27
C CYS A 273 8.98 9.90 -0.13
N VAL A 274 10.01 10.16 0.67
CA VAL A 274 11.10 9.20 0.91
C VAL A 274 10.60 7.97 1.66
N VAL A 275 9.90 8.16 2.79
CA VAL A 275 9.46 7.03 3.63
C VAL A 275 8.37 6.22 2.95
N MET A 276 7.33 6.87 2.44
CA MET A 276 6.24 6.17 1.76
C MET A 276 6.70 5.61 0.41
N GLY A 277 7.60 6.30 -0.29
CA GLY A 277 8.22 5.82 -1.52
C GLY A 277 8.97 4.52 -1.26
N ALA A 278 9.86 4.49 -0.27
CA ALA A 278 10.59 3.29 0.12
C ALA A 278 9.65 2.15 0.54
N ALA A 279 8.65 2.43 1.37
CA ALA A 279 7.68 1.42 1.81
C ALA A 279 6.90 0.81 0.64
N LEU A 280 6.39 1.64 -0.29
CA LEU A 280 5.68 1.16 -1.48
C LEU A 280 6.60 0.47 -2.48
N THR A 281 7.87 0.87 -2.58
CA THR A 281 8.87 0.15 -3.38
C THR A 281 9.09 -1.26 -2.82
N CYS A 282 9.31 -1.41 -1.51
CA CYS A 282 9.45 -2.72 -0.89
C CYS A 282 8.21 -3.59 -1.09
N PHE A 283 7.02 -3.02 -0.92
CA PHE A 283 5.75 -3.72 -1.13
C PHE A 283 5.55 -4.12 -2.60
N SER A 284 5.91 -3.25 -3.55
CA SER A 284 5.88 -3.53 -4.99
C SER A 284 6.84 -4.65 -5.36
N LEU A 285 8.07 -4.63 -4.85
CA LEU A 285 9.07 -5.69 -5.09
C LEU A 285 8.60 -7.04 -4.53
N PHE A 286 7.95 -7.05 -3.37
CA PHE A 286 7.34 -8.25 -2.82
C PHE A 286 6.26 -8.81 -3.75
N HIS A 287 5.35 -7.98 -4.26
CA HIS A 287 4.32 -8.42 -5.19
C HIS A 287 4.90 -8.85 -6.56
N LEU A 288 5.96 -8.19 -7.05
CA LEU A 288 6.66 -8.63 -8.26
C LEU A 288 7.30 -10.00 -8.09
N ARG A 289 7.85 -10.32 -6.91
CA ARG A 289 8.32 -11.67 -6.58
C ARG A 289 7.17 -12.68 -6.59
N LEU A 290 6.01 -12.32 -6.03
CA LEU A 290 4.82 -13.18 -6.05
C LEU A 290 4.34 -13.46 -7.47
N VAL A 291 4.34 -12.45 -8.35
CA VAL A 291 4.09 -12.62 -9.79
C VAL A 291 5.10 -13.57 -10.40
N ALA A 292 6.40 -13.40 -10.14
CA ALA A 292 7.45 -14.27 -10.66
C ALA A 292 7.26 -15.76 -10.27
N GLN A 293 6.63 -16.02 -9.13
CA GLN A 293 6.35 -17.36 -8.60
C GLN A 293 4.92 -17.83 -8.86
N ASN A 294 4.09 -17.05 -9.55
CA ASN A 294 2.65 -17.28 -9.71
C ASN A 294 1.94 -17.65 -8.40
N ARG A 295 2.24 -16.88 -7.36
CA ARG A 295 1.75 -17.12 -6.01
C ARG A 295 0.94 -15.92 -5.54
N THR A 296 -0.13 -16.15 -4.78
CA THR A 296 -0.83 -15.06 -4.09
C THR A 296 -0.25 -14.81 -2.69
N THR A 297 -0.51 -13.64 -2.10
CA THR A 297 -0.14 -13.35 -0.71
C THR A 297 -0.78 -14.37 0.26
N ASN A 298 -2.04 -14.73 0.04
CA ASN A 298 -2.73 -15.76 0.82
C ASN A 298 -2.04 -17.13 0.74
N GLU A 299 -1.52 -17.51 -0.42
CA GLU A 299 -0.74 -18.75 -0.59
C GLU A 299 0.62 -18.66 0.12
N PHE A 300 1.31 -17.53 -0.02
CA PHE A 300 2.59 -17.28 0.66
C PHE A 300 2.48 -17.45 2.17
N PHE A 301 1.46 -16.86 2.80
CA PHE A 301 1.27 -16.99 4.26
C PHE A 301 0.76 -18.37 4.67
N LYS A 302 -0.12 -19.01 3.89
CA LYS A 302 -0.59 -20.39 4.18
C LYS A 302 0.54 -21.40 4.17
N GLN A 303 1.44 -21.34 3.18
CA GLN A 303 2.57 -22.27 3.10
C GLN A 303 3.51 -22.13 4.31
N ARG A 304 3.76 -20.90 4.78
CA ARG A 304 4.55 -20.66 5.99
C ARG A 304 3.92 -21.31 7.24
N SER A 305 2.60 -21.29 7.34
CA SER A 305 1.86 -21.94 8.43
C SER A 305 1.91 -23.47 8.36
N LEU A 306 1.81 -24.04 7.16
CA LEU A 306 1.77 -25.49 6.97
C LEU A 306 3.13 -26.18 7.16
N ARG A 307 4.25 -25.43 7.21
CA ARG A 307 5.64 -25.95 7.30
C ARG A 307 5.98 -27.05 6.28
N THR A 308 5.19 -27.20 5.23
CA THR A 308 5.36 -28.20 4.19
C THR A 308 6.13 -27.60 3.03
N ALA A 309 7.18 -28.30 2.58
CA ALA A 309 7.84 -28.03 1.31
C ALA A 309 6.94 -28.56 0.17
N THR A 310 5.76 -27.96 -0.03
CA THR A 310 4.98 -28.23 -1.23
C THR A 310 5.72 -27.64 -2.42
N ARG A 311 6.04 -28.46 -3.41
CA ARG A 311 6.48 -28.03 -4.73
C ARG A 311 5.53 -26.94 -5.23
N ASP A 312 6.06 -25.92 -5.90
CA ASP A 312 5.26 -24.81 -6.43
C ASP A 312 4.28 -25.29 -7.51
N ALA A 313 3.12 -25.78 -7.08
CA ALA A 313 2.12 -26.43 -7.93
C ALA A 313 1.51 -25.50 -9.00
N TYR A 314 1.70 -24.18 -8.83
CA TYR A 314 1.12 -23.14 -9.68
C TYR A 314 2.15 -22.33 -10.47
N THR A 315 3.46 -22.51 -10.22
CA THR A 315 4.49 -21.82 -11.02
C THR A 315 4.52 -22.43 -12.42
N LEU A 316 4.39 -21.58 -13.45
CA LEU A 316 4.43 -22.00 -14.84
C LEU A 316 5.86 -22.14 -15.35
N GLU A 317 6.01 -22.73 -16.54
CA GLU A 317 7.30 -23.07 -17.16
C GLU A 317 8.26 -21.88 -17.33
N SER A 318 7.75 -20.65 -17.39
CA SER A 318 8.57 -19.44 -17.52
C SER A 318 8.04 -18.27 -16.70
N PHE A 319 8.95 -17.36 -16.36
CA PHE A 319 8.62 -16.07 -15.74
C PHE A 319 7.57 -15.30 -16.55
N TRP A 320 7.72 -15.26 -17.88
CA TRP A 320 6.79 -14.56 -18.76
C TRP A 320 5.41 -15.20 -18.80
N ALA A 321 5.31 -16.52 -18.67
CA ALA A 321 4.01 -17.19 -18.53
C ALA A 321 3.29 -16.75 -17.25
N ASN A 322 4.01 -16.63 -16.14
CA ASN A 322 3.43 -16.15 -14.87
C ASN A 322 2.95 -14.69 -14.98
N VAL A 323 3.73 -13.83 -15.64
CA VAL A 323 3.35 -12.43 -15.92
C VAL A 323 2.13 -12.36 -16.83
N ALA A 324 2.11 -13.15 -17.90
CA ALA A 324 1.00 -13.20 -18.85
C ALA A 324 -0.31 -13.62 -18.17
N GLU A 325 -0.28 -14.58 -17.25
CA GLU A 325 -1.47 -14.98 -16.47
C GLU A 325 -2.05 -13.82 -15.63
N VAL A 326 -1.20 -12.92 -15.13
CA VAL A 326 -1.63 -11.76 -14.36
C VAL A 326 -2.19 -10.67 -15.26
N LEU A 327 -1.54 -10.39 -16.39
CA LEU A 327 -1.96 -9.33 -17.32
C LEU A 327 -3.23 -9.73 -18.11
N PHE A 328 -3.31 -11.00 -18.48
CA PHE A 328 -4.35 -11.59 -19.33
C PHE A 328 -4.94 -12.84 -18.65
N PRO A 329 -5.74 -12.66 -17.58
CA PRO A 329 -6.29 -13.79 -16.84
C PRO A 329 -7.21 -14.65 -17.72
N VAL A 330 -7.06 -15.98 -17.61
CA VAL A 330 -7.81 -16.97 -18.40
C VAL A 330 -9.32 -16.80 -18.24
N CYS A 331 -9.79 -16.36 -17.07
CA CYS A 331 -11.20 -16.13 -16.82
C CYS A 331 -11.82 -15.10 -17.78
N ASP A 332 -11.09 -14.03 -18.13
CA ASP A 332 -11.58 -12.99 -19.03
C ASP A 332 -11.67 -13.53 -20.47
N GLN A 333 -10.72 -14.38 -20.90
CA GLN A 333 -10.77 -15.05 -22.21
C GLN A 333 -11.98 -16.00 -22.31
N ARG A 334 -12.25 -16.78 -21.26
CA ARG A 334 -13.40 -17.68 -21.20
C ARG A 334 -14.73 -16.91 -21.24
N LEU A 335 -14.81 -15.80 -20.50
CA LEU A 335 -15.99 -14.94 -20.48
C LEU A 335 -16.24 -14.32 -21.86
N GLN A 336 -15.21 -13.78 -22.51
CA GLN A 336 -15.33 -13.17 -23.83
C GLN A 336 -15.85 -14.18 -24.87
N LYS A 337 -15.24 -15.36 -24.91
CA LYS A 337 -15.67 -16.45 -25.81
C LYS A 337 -17.14 -16.83 -25.60
N ALA A 338 -17.62 -16.82 -24.36
CA ALA A 338 -19.01 -17.11 -24.05
C ALA A 338 -19.98 -16.02 -24.52
N LEU A 339 -19.58 -14.74 -24.38
CA LEU A 339 -20.36 -13.60 -24.87
C LEU A 339 -20.44 -13.62 -26.40
N ASP A 340 -19.33 -13.91 -27.07
CA ASP A 340 -19.29 -14.00 -28.53
C ASP A 340 -20.20 -15.11 -29.06
N LEU A 341 -20.21 -16.27 -28.39
CA LEU A 341 -21.13 -17.38 -28.71
C LEU A 341 -22.60 -17.00 -28.49
N HIS A 342 -22.90 -16.26 -27.43
CA HIS A 342 -24.27 -15.78 -27.16
C HIS A 342 -24.73 -14.79 -28.23
N HIS A 343 -23.89 -13.81 -28.59
CA HIS A 343 -24.19 -12.85 -29.65
C HIS A 343 -24.33 -13.51 -31.03
N ALA A 344 -23.53 -14.55 -31.33
CA ALA A 344 -23.65 -15.30 -32.57
C ALA A 344 -25.00 -16.03 -32.67
N LYS A 345 -25.46 -16.64 -31.57
CA LYS A 345 -26.78 -17.29 -31.50
C LYS A 345 -27.93 -16.28 -31.63
N ALA A 346 -27.85 -15.15 -30.94
CA ALA A 346 -28.87 -14.11 -30.99
C ALA A 346 -28.99 -13.40 -32.35
N LYS A 347 -28.02 -13.58 -33.26
CA LYS A 347 -28.09 -13.09 -34.66
C LYS A 347 -28.68 -14.11 -35.63
N GLN A 348 -28.82 -15.36 -35.21
CA GLN A 348 -29.39 -16.46 -36.02
C GLN A 348 -30.88 -16.69 -35.73
N GLU A 349 -31.40 -16.09 -34.66
CA GLU A 349 -32.82 -15.95 -34.31
C GLU A 349 -33.33 -14.59 -34.79
#